data_AF-A0A1I0ZVE3-F1
#
_entry.id   AF-A0A1I0ZVE3-F1
#
_cell.length_a   1.000
_cell.length_b   1.000
_cell.length_c   1.000
_cell.angle_alpha   90.00
_cell.angle_beta   90.00
_cell.angle_gamma   90.00
#
_symmetry.space_group_name_H-M   'P 1'
#
loop_
_entity.id
_entity.type
_entity.pdbx_description
1 polymer ?
#
loop_
_entity_poly.entity_id
_entity_poly.type
_entity_poly.pdbx_seq_one_letter_code
_entity_poly.pdbx_strand_id
1 'polypeptide(L)'
;MKKITLTLIFLFVAFLAEAQIHSQNFNTALGWTTPLTTTWTRVTSGGTPTCSPFEGTGMAKFDSYNLANNTTAILSSPAINFTGATYRVKFKMYRDPAGPELDKIDVYIHTAAGAGGTLLGTVNRLTTAAPVVPAEGWYSYSFDIAGALTGTRYINIRGTSKYGYNIFIDDINVDQITPIDASLETFVINSIELAGSKAITGQIKNYGSTPITSMDLKWQADSGTIYTQNITGLNIAPNATYNYNHANQWVATPGNYSLKVWVSNINGGSGDSNASNDQITKAVSVASNTTPRLPLYEKFSSSTCPPCASFNTNVFTPFYNTASNDGKYSFISYQVNWPGAGDPYFFADVNTRRIYYGISGAPTLLIDKKVSTVGSTALLQTAQNAALTVPSYFTMSATKDLVGTTMTVNVNATPYLTGTYKIHVAVVEKLTTGNVATNGETSFKHVLMKMMPDGNGTTVNFVNNTPTSTTLIADLSGLHIEEMSDLEVIAFIQNDAGKIVMQSTIATQALSTNDYSLASKIKLYPNPSNGIVKIRTESPVNVVVSDVTGKTVFTMNQVSNDSQMNLSSLEKGMYLVKVSNESAEFTQKIILN
;
A
#
# COMPACT_ATOMS: atom_id res chain seq x y z
N MET A 1 -10.97 -38.30 23.96
CA MET A 1 -10.72 -36.91 23.53
C MET A 1 -12.00 -36.11 23.72
N LYS A 2 -12.08 -35.34 24.81
CA LYS A 2 -13.26 -34.53 25.16
C LYS A 2 -13.22 -33.24 24.34
N LYS A 3 -14.27 -32.98 23.56
CA LYS A 3 -14.47 -31.71 22.85
C LYS A 3 -14.86 -30.65 23.88
N ILE A 4 -14.03 -29.63 24.05
CA ILE A 4 -14.33 -28.46 24.87
C ILE A 4 -15.13 -27.51 23.99
N THR A 5 -16.42 -27.39 24.27
CA THR A 5 -17.30 -26.38 23.68
C THR A 5 -17.09 -25.09 24.44
N LEU A 6 -16.49 -24.09 23.80
CA LEU A 6 -16.32 -22.75 24.36
C LEU A 6 -17.65 -21.99 24.20
N THR A 7 -18.46 -21.96 25.26
CA THR A 7 -19.68 -21.14 25.31
C THR A 7 -19.29 -19.69 25.60
N LEU A 8 -19.30 -18.85 24.57
CA LEU A 8 -19.17 -17.39 24.72
C LEU A 8 -20.44 -16.86 25.41
N ILE A 9 -20.33 -16.52 26.70
CA ILE A 9 -21.36 -15.73 27.38
C ILE A 9 -21.12 -14.28 26.97
N PHE A 10 -21.97 -13.77 26.06
CA PHE A 10 -22.10 -12.34 25.83
C PHE A 10 -22.70 -11.71 27.09
N LEU A 11 -21.83 -11.15 27.94
CA LEU A 11 -22.27 -10.23 28.98
C LEU A 11 -22.71 -8.95 28.28
N PHE A 12 -24.02 -8.68 28.27
CA PHE A 12 -24.57 -7.40 27.87
C PHE A 12 -24.05 -6.33 28.85
N VAL A 13 -22.99 -5.62 28.46
CA VAL A 13 -22.62 -4.36 29.08
C VAL A 13 -23.58 -3.32 28.50
N ALA A 14 -24.44 -2.77 29.35
CA ALA A 14 -25.32 -1.68 28.96
C ALA A 14 -24.44 -0.46 28.62
N PHE A 15 -24.36 -0.13 27.34
CA PHE A 15 -23.77 1.12 26.87
C PHE A 15 -24.64 2.28 27.37
N LEU A 16 -24.15 3.02 28.36
CA LEU A 16 -24.53 4.43 28.45
C LEU A 16 -23.68 5.11 27.39
N ALA A 17 -24.21 5.22 26.17
CA ALA A 17 -23.75 6.20 25.21
C ALA A 17 -24.35 7.56 25.58
N GLU A 18 -23.82 8.67 25.02
CA GLU A 18 -24.56 9.94 24.99
C GLU A 18 -26.02 9.64 24.61
N ALA A 19 -26.98 10.05 25.45
CA ALA A 19 -28.37 9.76 25.17
C ALA A 19 -28.78 10.51 23.91
N GLN A 20 -28.80 9.82 22.77
CA GLN A 20 -29.36 10.34 21.54
C GLN A 20 -30.83 10.64 21.78
N ILE A 21 -31.20 11.92 21.70
CA ILE A 21 -32.59 12.36 21.89
C ILE A 21 -33.31 12.59 20.57
N HIS A 22 -32.56 12.65 19.46
CA HIS A 22 -33.11 12.74 18.11
C HIS A 22 -32.11 12.23 17.07
N SER A 23 -32.60 11.58 16.04
CA SER A 23 -31.81 11.24 14.86
C SER A 23 -32.62 11.34 13.57
N GLN A 24 -31.91 11.62 12.48
CA GLN A 24 -32.46 11.60 11.14
C GLN A 24 -31.39 11.17 10.12
N ASN A 25 -31.61 10.02 9.50
CA ASN A 25 -30.72 9.39 8.51
C ASN A 25 -31.26 9.44 7.08
N PHE A 26 -32.43 10.04 6.86
CA PHE A 26 -33.06 10.22 5.54
C PHE A 26 -33.23 8.96 4.68
N ASN A 27 -33.17 7.76 5.26
CA ASN A 27 -33.20 6.51 4.50
C ASN A 27 -34.57 6.22 3.87
N THR A 28 -35.66 6.69 4.46
CA THR A 28 -37.02 6.41 3.96
C THR A 28 -37.74 7.66 3.47
N ALA A 29 -37.59 8.79 4.17
CA ALA A 29 -38.25 10.04 3.87
C ALA A 29 -37.40 11.24 4.31
N LEU A 30 -37.71 12.45 3.82
CA LEU A 30 -37.04 13.66 4.30
C LEU A 30 -37.27 13.85 5.80
N GLY A 31 -38.46 13.48 6.31
CA GLY A 31 -38.84 13.40 7.73
C GLY A 31 -38.76 14.71 8.55
N TRP A 32 -38.14 15.74 7.99
CA TRP A 32 -38.04 17.11 8.46
C TRP A 32 -38.88 18.00 7.53
N THR A 33 -39.36 19.13 8.04
CA THR A 33 -40.28 20.01 7.31
C THR A 33 -39.55 21.14 6.62
N THR A 34 -39.96 21.48 5.40
CA THR A 34 -39.52 22.67 4.68
C THR A 34 -40.75 23.39 4.12
N PRO A 35 -40.84 24.74 4.18
CA PRO A 35 -41.95 25.48 3.61
C PRO A 35 -42.11 25.31 2.09
N LEU A 36 -41.00 25.04 1.39
CA LEU A 36 -40.96 24.88 -0.06
C LEU A 36 -40.30 23.55 -0.42
N THR A 37 -41.10 22.58 -0.87
CA THR A 37 -40.67 21.21 -1.18
C THR A 37 -39.71 21.13 -2.38
N THR A 38 -39.52 22.22 -3.13
CA THR A 38 -38.56 22.31 -4.24
C THR A 38 -37.16 22.71 -3.79
N THR A 39 -36.98 23.16 -2.54
CA THR A 39 -35.69 23.69 -2.04
C THR A 39 -34.89 22.62 -1.30
N TRP A 40 -35.51 21.94 -0.35
CA TRP A 40 -34.96 20.81 0.39
C TRP A 40 -35.72 19.53 0.00
N THR A 41 -35.00 18.52 -0.46
CA THR A 41 -35.58 17.25 -0.92
C THR A 41 -34.76 16.07 -0.43
N ARG A 42 -35.41 14.91 -0.26
CA ARG A 42 -34.69 13.64 -0.12
C ARG A 42 -34.24 13.17 -1.50
N VAL A 43 -33.01 12.71 -1.61
CA VAL A 43 -32.46 12.07 -2.82
C VAL A 43 -31.75 10.76 -2.47
N THR A 44 -31.60 9.87 -3.45
CA THR A 44 -30.87 8.59 -3.31
C THR A 44 -29.47 8.63 -3.94
N SER A 45 -29.17 9.70 -4.68
CA SER A 45 -27.87 10.01 -5.27
C SER A 45 -27.76 11.50 -5.53
N GLY A 46 -26.54 12.03 -5.49
CA GLY A 46 -26.20 13.40 -5.84
C GLY A 46 -25.88 13.51 -7.33
N GLY A 47 -26.31 14.60 -7.97
CA GLY A 47 -25.94 14.91 -9.35
C GLY A 47 -24.82 15.94 -9.43
N THR A 48 -25.03 17.09 -8.79
CA THR A 48 -24.13 18.26 -8.84
C THR A 48 -23.87 18.77 -7.42
N PRO A 49 -22.76 18.41 -6.74
CA PRO A 49 -21.78 17.40 -7.14
C PRO A 49 -22.36 15.97 -7.15
N THR A 50 -21.67 15.05 -7.80
CA THR A 50 -22.04 13.62 -7.79
C THR A 50 -21.57 12.99 -6.49
N CYS A 51 -22.48 12.37 -5.74
CA CYS A 51 -22.14 11.64 -4.52
C CYS A 51 -23.19 10.55 -4.21
N SER A 52 -22.81 9.59 -3.37
CA SER A 52 -23.74 8.65 -2.75
C SER A 52 -24.07 9.09 -1.32
N PRO A 53 -25.22 8.69 -0.74
CA PRO A 53 -25.53 8.89 0.68
C PRO A 53 -24.36 8.45 1.57
N PHE A 54 -24.20 9.09 2.74
CA PHE A 54 -23.10 8.76 3.65
C PHE A 54 -23.23 7.32 4.12
N GLU A 55 -24.44 6.95 4.55
CA GLU A 55 -24.85 5.61 4.91
C GLU A 55 -26.28 5.34 4.43
N GLY A 56 -26.60 4.07 4.17
CA GLY A 56 -27.95 3.68 3.77
C GLY A 56 -28.33 4.11 2.34
N THR A 57 -29.57 4.57 2.15
CA THR A 57 -30.23 4.70 0.84
C THR A 57 -30.75 6.10 0.52
N GLY A 58 -30.56 7.09 1.40
CA GLY A 58 -31.03 8.44 1.14
C GLY A 58 -30.28 9.50 1.93
N MET A 59 -30.34 10.74 1.44
CA MET A 59 -29.75 11.93 2.05
C MET A 59 -30.62 13.15 1.74
N ALA A 60 -30.43 14.25 2.48
CA ALA A 60 -31.12 15.51 2.20
C ALA A 60 -30.28 16.39 1.25
N LYS A 61 -30.94 16.95 0.22
CA LYS A 61 -30.37 17.87 -0.76
C LYS A 61 -30.97 19.27 -0.60
N PHE A 62 -30.12 20.28 -0.47
CA PHE A 62 -30.48 21.68 -0.76
C PHE A 62 -30.12 22.02 -2.21
N ASP A 63 -31.11 22.43 -2.99
CA ASP A 63 -31.03 22.56 -4.45
C ASP A 63 -30.32 23.84 -4.93
N SER A 64 -29.14 24.15 -4.38
CA SER A 64 -28.39 25.37 -4.67
C SER A 64 -28.21 25.65 -6.16
N TYR A 65 -28.02 24.58 -6.95
CA TYR A 65 -27.72 24.64 -8.38
C TYR A 65 -28.83 25.31 -9.21
N ASN A 66 -30.09 25.18 -8.79
CA ASN A 66 -31.22 25.78 -9.48
C ASN A 66 -31.77 27.04 -8.78
N LEU A 67 -31.28 27.33 -7.58
CA LEU A 67 -31.75 28.47 -6.80
C LEU A 67 -30.90 29.71 -7.09
N ALA A 68 -31.56 30.84 -7.34
CA ALA A 68 -30.88 32.11 -7.61
C ALA A 68 -29.92 32.50 -6.46
N ASN A 69 -28.88 33.25 -6.79
CA ASN A 69 -27.92 33.76 -5.82
C ASN A 69 -28.62 34.49 -4.66
N ASN A 70 -28.20 34.18 -3.42
CA ASN A 70 -28.77 34.62 -2.15
C ASN A 70 -30.15 34.05 -1.78
N THR A 71 -30.68 33.09 -2.54
CA THR A 71 -31.90 32.38 -2.12
C THR A 71 -31.60 31.56 -0.87
N THR A 72 -32.50 31.60 0.11
CA THR A 72 -32.39 30.79 1.34
C THR A 72 -33.60 29.90 1.52
N ALA A 73 -33.39 28.72 2.11
CA ALA A 73 -34.48 27.84 2.50
C ALA A 73 -34.14 27.05 3.77
N ILE A 74 -35.17 26.67 4.51
CA ILE A 74 -35.02 26.08 5.85
C ILE A 74 -35.58 24.67 5.86
N LEU A 75 -34.79 23.75 6.41
CA LEU A 75 -35.20 22.41 6.80
C LEU A 75 -35.27 22.37 8.33
N SER A 76 -36.46 22.09 8.89
CA SER A 76 -36.71 22.11 10.33
C SER A 76 -36.98 20.69 10.84
N SER A 77 -36.39 20.33 11.98
CA SER A 77 -36.68 19.06 12.64
C SER A 77 -38.13 18.98 13.09
N PRO A 78 -38.63 17.78 13.43
CA PRO A 78 -39.76 17.65 14.34
C PRO A 78 -39.47 18.35 15.68
N ALA A 79 -40.51 18.51 16.50
CA ALA A 79 -40.37 19.04 17.86
C ALA A 79 -39.50 18.10 18.71
N ILE A 80 -38.44 18.63 19.33
CA ILE A 80 -37.53 17.89 20.20
C ILE A 80 -37.67 18.45 21.62
N ASN A 81 -37.81 17.57 22.61
CA ASN A 81 -37.94 17.97 24.01
C ASN A 81 -36.60 17.89 24.74
N PHE A 82 -36.17 19.02 25.32
CA PHE A 82 -34.93 19.14 26.06
C PHE A 82 -35.21 19.25 27.56
N THR A 83 -34.41 18.57 28.38
CA THR A 83 -34.70 18.30 29.80
C THR A 83 -33.75 19.01 30.78
N GLY A 84 -33.13 20.11 30.35
CA GLY A 84 -32.24 20.93 31.18
C GLY A 84 -30.79 20.45 31.19
N ALA A 85 -30.36 19.67 30.19
CA ALA A 85 -28.96 19.28 30.00
C ALA A 85 -28.26 20.14 28.93
N THR A 86 -26.97 19.87 28.72
CA THR A 86 -26.20 20.32 27.56
C THR A 86 -26.36 19.33 26.41
N TYR A 87 -26.37 19.83 25.17
CA TYR A 87 -26.66 19.02 23.98
C TYR A 87 -25.74 19.40 22.82
N ARG A 88 -25.53 18.49 21.89
CA ARG A 88 -24.72 18.66 20.68
C ARG A 88 -25.52 18.23 19.47
N VAL A 89 -25.49 19.04 18.41
CA VAL A 89 -26.00 18.65 17.09
C VAL A 89 -24.83 18.12 16.28
N LYS A 90 -24.94 16.91 15.75
CA LYS A 90 -23.97 16.29 14.84
C LYS A 90 -24.63 16.04 13.49
N PHE A 91 -23.86 16.12 12.41
CA PHE A 91 -24.33 15.72 11.08
C PHE A 91 -23.15 15.45 10.15
N LYS A 92 -23.44 14.78 9.03
CA LYS A 92 -22.53 14.59 7.92
C LYS A 92 -22.86 15.59 6.82
N MET A 93 -21.85 16.17 6.19
CA MET A 93 -22.02 16.98 4.98
C MET A 93 -20.97 16.62 3.94
N TYR A 94 -21.41 16.44 2.70
CA TYR A 94 -20.55 16.21 1.56
C TYR A 94 -19.86 17.51 1.17
N ARG A 95 -18.54 17.47 1.03
CA ARG A 95 -17.68 18.61 0.70
C ARG A 95 -17.06 18.35 -0.67
N ASP A 96 -17.09 19.35 -1.54
CA ASP A 96 -16.54 19.24 -2.89
C ASP A 96 -15.70 20.49 -3.27
N PRO A 97 -14.74 20.38 -4.20
CA PRO A 97 -13.90 21.48 -4.63
C PRO A 97 -14.45 22.26 -5.84
N ALA A 98 -15.66 21.94 -6.33
CA ALA A 98 -16.15 22.46 -7.60
C ALA A 98 -16.78 23.86 -7.47
N GLY A 99 -16.32 24.77 -8.32
CA GLY A 99 -16.80 26.15 -8.39
C GLY A 99 -16.31 27.03 -7.24
N PRO A 100 -16.22 28.37 -7.42
CA PRO A 100 -15.83 29.30 -6.37
C PRO A 100 -16.96 29.67 -5.40
N GLU A 101 -18.18 29.21 -5.64
CA GLU A 101 -19.38 29.65 -4.92
C GLU A 101 -19.41 29.14 -3.47
N LEU A 102 -19.67 30.07 -2.55
CA LEU A 102 -19.73 29.82 -1.11
C LEU A 102 -21.16 29.45 -0.68
N ASP A 103 -21.75 28.45 -1.34
CA ASP A 103 -22.99 27.85 -0.86
C ASP A 103 -22.74 27.28 0.54
N LYS A 104 -23.69 27.47 1.43
CA LYS A 104 -23.50 27.11 2.84
C LYS A 104 -24.77 26.66 3.51
N ILE A 105 -24.59 25.99 4.63
CA ILE A 105 -25.63 25.82 5.63
C ILE A 105 -25.26 26.54 6.92
N ASP A 106 -26.29 27.08 7.57
CA ASP A 106 -26.23 27.61 8.93
C ASP A 106 -27.16 26.75 9.81
N VAL A 107 -26.66 26.24 10.93
CA VAL A 107 -27.41 25.36 11.85
C VAL A 107 -27.87 26.18 13.05
N TYR A 108 -29.17 26.13 13.37
CA TYR A 108 -29.81 26.89 14.43
C TYR A 108 -30.52 26.00 15.43
N ILE A 109 -30.56 26.46 16.69
CA ILE A 109 -31.53 26.00 17.70
C ILE A 109 -32.63 27.06 17.85
N HIS A 110 -33.90 26.65 17.85
CA HIS A 110 -35.01 27.60 17.93
C HIS A 110 -36.21 27.05 18.71
N THR A 111 -37.11 27.92 19.16
CA THR A 111 -38.38 27.60 19.83
C THR A 111 -39.51 27.29 18.85
N ALA A 112 -39.30 27.48 17.55
CA ALA A 112 -40.24 27.19 16.49
C ALA A 112 -39.55 26.56 15.27
N ALA A 113 -40.29 25.77 14.50
CA ALA A 113 -39.87 25.33 13.17
C ALA A 113 -39.90 26.54 12.22
N GLY A 114 -38.77 26.83 11.55
CA GLY A 114 -38.67 27.93 10.59
C GLY A 114 -37.50 28.89 10.82
N ALA A 115 -37.66 30.13 10.32
CA ALA A 115 -36.59 31.13 10.33
C ALA A 115 -36.34 31.72 11.71
N GLY A 116 -35.06 31.95 12.03
CA GLY A 116 -34.62 32.54 13.30
C GLY A 116 -33.89 31.52 14.18
N GLY A 117 -33.82 31.83 15.48
CA GLY A 117 -33.10 31.04 16.46
C GLY A 117 -31.64 31.46 16.66
N THR A 118 -30.97 30.76 17.57
CA THR A 118 -29.56 30.98 17.90
C THR A 118 -28.69 30.17 16.95
N LEU A 119 -27.77 30.84 16.25
CA LEU A 119 -26.81 30.19 15.36
C LEU A 119 -25.84 29.34 16.19
N LEU A 120 -25.73 28.05 15.85
CA LEU A 120 -24.79 27.10 16.44
C LEU A 120 -23.50 27.02 15.62
N GLY A 121 -23.61 27.08 14.29
CA GLY A 121 -22.45 27.06 13.41
C GLY A 121 -22.78 27.13 11.93
N THR A 122 -21.74 27.36 11.13
CA THR A 122 -21.82 27.50 9.68
C THR A 122 -20.85 26.53 9.02
N VAL A 123 -21.30 25.86 7.97
CA VAL A 123 -20.46 25.01 7.12
C VAL A 123 -20.63 25.42 5.67
N ASN A 124 -19.52 25.82 5.03
CA ASN A 124 -19.50 26.07 3.59
C ASN A 124 -19.36 24.75 2.83
N ARG A 125 -19.98 24.65 1.65
CA ARG A 125 -19.85 23.52 0.72
C ARG A 125 -18.42 23.29 0.28
N LEU A 126 -17.79 24.37 -0.19
CA LEU A 126 -16.46 24.34 -0.82
C LEU A 126 -15.38 23.84 0.14
N THR A 127 -14.59 22.85 -0.26
CA THR A 127 -13.51 22.24 0.58
C THR A 127 -12.46 23.25 1.08
N THR A 128 -12.20 24.30 0.30
CA THR A 128 -11.23 25.36 0.62
C THR A 128 -11.80 26.49 1.47
N ALA A 129 -13.12 26.53 1.68
CA ALA A 129 -13.77 27.50 2.56
C ALA A 129 -13.92 26.93 3.97
N ALA A 130 -13.90 27.81 4.99
CA ALA A 130 -13.98 27.38 6.38
C ALA A 130 -15.31 26.64 6.70
N PRO A 131 -15.28 25.52 7.44
CA PRO A 131 -14.11 24.80 7.90
C PRO A 131 -13.38 24.09 6.75
N VAL A 132 -12.07 24.33 6.59
CA VAL A 132 -11.27 23.80 5.46
C VAL A 132 -11.05 22.30 5.64
N VAL A 133 -11.21 21.54 4.56
CA VAL A 133 -11.01 20.09 4.54
C VAL A 133 -10.06 19.68 3.40
N PRO A 134 -9.29 18.60 3.55
CA PRO A 134 -8.17 18.30 2.66
C PRO A 134 -8.57 17.74 1.29
N ALA A 135 -9.76 17.16 1.17
CA ALA A 135 -10.22 16.49 -0.04
C ALA A 135 -11.76 16.49 -0.15
N GLU A 136 -12.25 16.16 -1.33
CA GLU A 136 -13.67 15.86 -1.56
C GLU A 136 -14.13 14.65 -0.71
N GLY A 137 -15.36 14.69 -0.19
CA GLY A 137 -15.97 13.56 0.52
C GLY A 137 -16.89 13.98 1.67
N TRP A 138 -17.36 12.98 2.43
CA TRP A 138 -18.20 13.20 3.61
C TRP A 138 -17.37 13.54 4.85
N TYR A 139 -17.79 14.59 5.57
CA TYR A 139 -17.15 15.02 6.82
C TYR A 139 -18.19 15.17 7.94
N SER A 140 -17.74 14.91 9.17
CA SER A 140 -18.53 15.11 10.39
C SER A 140 -18.40 16.53 10.91
N TYR A 141 -19.54 17.12 11.29
CA TYR A 141 -19.61 18.40 11.99
C TYR A 141 -20.39 18.22 13.28
N SER A 142 -20.00 18.99 14.29
CA SER A 142 -20.66 19.00 15.59
C SER A 142 -20.72 20.42 16.15
N PHE A 143 -21.88 20.84 16.63
CA PHE A 143 -22.06 22.12 17.28
C PHE A 143 -22.74 21.95 18.64
N ASP A 144 -22.11 22.49 19.68
CA ASP A 144 -22.63 22.46 21.04
C ASP A 144 -23.71 23.52 21.20
N ILE A 145 -24.81 23.13 21.84
CA ILE A 145 -25.89 24.04 22.22
C ILE A 145 -25.51 24.64 23.57
N ALA A 146 -25.31 25.95 23.61
CA ALA A 146 -24.90 26.65 24.81
C ALA A 146 -26.01 26.61 25.89
N GLY A 147 -25.61 26.29 27.13
CA GLY A 147 -26.47 26.32 28.32
C GLY A 147 -27.33 25.06 28.53
N ALA A 148 -28.02 25.04 29.66
CA ALA A 148 -28.97 23.99 30.02
C ALA A 148 -30.31 24.22 29.29
N LEU A 149 -30.54 23.47 28.20
CA LEU A 149 -31.70 23.69 27.34
C LEU A 149 -32.96 23.02 27.91
N THR A 150 -34.05 23.75 28.08
CA THR A 150 -35.32 23.24 28.61
C THR A 150 -36.50 23.43 27.65
N GLY A 151 -37.42 22.47 27.65
CA GLY A 151 -38.67 22.52 26.89
C GLY A 151 -38.49 22.17 25.42
N THR A 152 -39.55 22.37 24.64
CA THR A 152 -39.59 22.02 23.22
C THR A 152 -38.76 23.00 22.38
N ARG A 153 -37.89 22.48 21.52
CA ARG A 153 -37.10 23.24 20.53
C ARG A 153 -37.00 22.48 19.21
N TYR A 154 -36.42 23.13 18.22
CA TYR A 154 -36.24 22.67 16.85
C TYR A 154 -34.82 22.92 16.40
N ILE A 155 -34.24 21.96 15.67
CA ILE A 155 -33.02 22.19 14.90
C ILE A 155 -33.44 22.67 13.51
N ASN A 156 -33.00 23.86 13.14
CA ASN A 156 -33.30 24.46 11.84
C ASN A 156 -32.00 24.59 11.03
N ILE A 157 -31.99 24.03 9.82
CA ILE A 157 -30.86 24.11 8.90
C ILE A 157 -31.24 25.04 7.76
N ARG A 158 -30.55 26.17 7.67
CA ARG A 158 -30.77 27.15 6.59
C ARG A 158 -29.71 26.97 5.51
N GLY A 159 -30.12 26.50 4.34
CA GLY A 159 -29.30 26.56 3.13
C GLY A 159 -29.30 27.98 2.55
N THR A 160 -28.14 28.45 2.09
CA THR A 160 -27.99 29.70 1.33
C THR A 160 -27.32 29.41 0.01
N SER A 161 -28.03 29.67 -1.09
CA SER A 161 -27.49 29.50 -2.44
C SER A 161 -26.62 30.68 -2.83
N LYS A 162 -25.48 30.37 -3.45
CA LYS A 162 -24.64 31.30 -4.19
C LYS A 162 -24.63 30.97 -5.68
N TYR A 163 -25.66 30.26 -6.14
CA TYR A 163 -25.78 29.71 -7.50
C TYR A 163 -24.66 28.70 -7.82
N GLY A 164 -24.14 28.01 -6.80
CA GLY A 164 -23.17 26.94 -6.96
C GLY A 164 -23.80 25.57 -6.88
N TYR A 165 -23.00 24.54 -6.56
CA TYR A 165 -23.53 23.18 -6.55
C TYR A 165 -24.40 22.89 -5.33
N ASN A 166 -25.20 21.82 -5.41
CA ASN A 166 -26.09 21.41 -4.36
C ASN A 166 -25.33 21.03 -3.08
N ILE A 167 -26.00 21.18 -1.94
CA ILE A 167 -25.47 20.75 -0.66
C ILE A 167 -26.18 19.48 -0.24
N PHE A 168 -25.39 18.48 0.18
CA PHE A 168 -25.90 17.21 0.69
C PHE A 168 -25.53 17.04 2.15
N ILE A 169 -26.53 16.72 2.97
CA ILE A 169 -26.35 16.39 4.39
C ILE A 169 -27.01 15.05 4.71
N ASP A 170 -26.48 14.38 5.71
CA ASP A 170 -26.93 13.07 6.15
C ASP A 170 -26.64 12.85 7.64
N ASP A 171 -27.22 11.80 8.21
CA ASP A 171 -26.95 11.30 9.58
C ASP A 171 -26.92 12.41 10.65
N ILE A 172 -28.02 13.15 10.75
CA ILE A 172 -28.18 14.22 11.74
C ILE A 172 -28.55 13.58 13.09
N ASN A 173 -27.81 13.90 14.14
CA ASN A 173 -28.04 13.43 15.50
C ASN A 173 -28.06 14.60 16.48
N VAL A 174 -28.93 14.53 17.49
CA VAL A 174 -28.92 15.44 18.64
C VAL A 174 -28.70 14.60 19.88
N ASP A 175 -27.54 14.82 20.49
CA ASP A 175 -27.05 14.00 21.59
C ASP A 175 -26.98 14.86 22.86
N GLN A 176 -27.34 14.28 24.00
CA GLN A 176 -27.08 14.90 25.29
C GLN A 176 -25.58 14.82 25.61
N ILE A 177 -24.92 15.95 25.78
CA ILE A 177 -23.51 16.03 26.22
C ILE A 177 -23.48 15.74 27.71
N THR A 178 -22.68 14.76 28.09
CA THR A 178 -22.45 14.40 29.48
C THR A 178 -21.38 15.32 30.11
N PRO A 179 -21.37 15.48 31.45
CA PRO A 179 -20.38 16.34 32.10
C PRO A 179 -18.93 15.92 31.84
N ILE A 180 -18.68 14.61 31.73
CA ILE A 180 -17.36 14.00 31.59
C ILE A 180 -17.40 13.03 30.40
N ASP A 181 -16.59 13.30 29.37
CA ASP A 181 -16.37 12.46 28.19
C ASP A 181 -14.98 12.77 27.61
N ALA A 182 -14.06 11.82 27.74
CA ALA A 182 -12.66 11.89 27.37
C ALA A 182 -12.35 10.86 26.27
N SER A 183 -12.31 11.31 25.02
CA SER A 183 -12.00 10.45 23.87
C SER A 183 -10.50 10.31 23.63
N LEU A 184 -10.05 9.09 23.35
CA LEU A 184 -8.74 8.81 22.77
C LEU A 184 -8.79 9.05 21.26
N GLU A 185 -8.29 10.21 20.82
CA GLU A 185 -8.29 10.60 19.40
C GLU A 185 -7.19 9.89 18.61
N THR A 186 -5.99 9.82 19.19
CA THR A 186 -4.85 9.19 18.53
C THR A 186 -3.98 8.39 19.50
N PHE A 187 -3.38 7.34 18.97
CA PHE A 187 -2.30 6.58 19.58
C PHE A 187 -1.20 6.42 18.53
N VAL A 188 -0.05 7.04 18.74
CA VAL A 188 1.06 7.10 17.78
C VAL A 188 1.98 5.91 18.00
N ILE A 189 1.85 4.91 17.12
CA ILE A 189 2.74 3.75 17.02
C ILE A 189 2.64 3.23 15.57
N ASN A 190 3.75 2.77 15.01
CA ASN A 190 3.76 2.18 13.67
C ASN A 190 3.18 0.77 13.70
N SER A 191 2.68 0.29 12.56
CA SER A 191 2.24 -1.10 12.41
C SER A 191 3.41 -2.09 12.46
N ILE A 192 4.61 -1.63 12.11
CA ILE A 192 5.86 -2.37 12.26
C ILE A 192 6.85 -1.50 13.03
N GLU A 193 7.35 -2.01 14.14
CA GLU A 193 8.34 -1.37 14.98
C GLU A 193 9.64 -2.20 15.02
N LEU A 194 10.80 -1.57 15.19
CA LEU A 194 12.01 -2.28 15.58
C LEU A 194 11.97 -2.62 17.08
N ALA A 195 12.58 -3.73 17.50
CA ALA A 195 12.76 -4.04 18.91
C ALA A 195 13.47 -2.90 19.67
N GLY A 196 13.11 -2.71 20.94
CA GLY A 196 13.63 -1.64 21.78
C GLY A 196 12.52 -0.81 22.44
N SER A 197 12.92 0.24 23.16
CA SER A 197 11.98 1.09 23.91
C SER A 197 11.15 1.97 22.97
N LYS A 198 9.84 1.99 23.17
CA LYS A 198 8.85 2.75 22.40
C LYS A 198 8.03 3.66 23.30
N ALA A 199 7.95 4.93 22.92
CA ALA A 199 7.08 5.87 23.59
C ALA A 199 5.61 5.52 23.32
N ILE A 200 4.75 5.76 24.32
CA ILE A 200 3.29 5.62 24.19
C ILE A 200 2.72 7.03 24.22
N THR A 201 2.43 7.58 23.04
CA THR A 201 2.04 8.97 22.84
C THR A 201 0.79 9.08 21.99
N GLY A 202 0.11 10.23 22.06
CA GLY A 202 -1.09 10.48 21.27
C GLY A 202 -1.88 11.68 21.76
N GLN A 203 -3.16 11.72 21.41
CA GLN A 203 -4.06 12.82 21.73
C GLN A 203 -5.33 12.32 22.40
N ILE A 204 -5.77 13.10 23.39
CA ILE A 204 -7.06 12.95 24.07
C ILE A 204 -7.85 14.22 23.79
N LYS A 205 -9.17 14.09 23.63
CA LYS A 205 -10.08 15.23 23.47
C LYS A 205 -11.17 15.19 24.52
N ASN A 206 -11.49 16.35 25.08
CA ASN A 206 -12.64 16.49 25.97
C ASN A 206 -13.90 16.74 25.13
N TYR A 207 -14.78 15.75 25.05
CA TYR A 207 -16.11 15.92 24.45
C TYR A 207 -17.18 16.33 25.45
N GLY A 208 -16.88 16.22 26.74
CA GLY A 208 -17.78 16.57 27.83
C GLY A 208 -17.97 18.08 28.01
N SER A 209 -18.96 18.45 28.82
CA SER A 209 -19.31 19.85 29.08
C SER A 209 -18.51 20.49 30.22
N THR A 210 -17.72 19.72 30.98
CA THR A 210 -16.85 20.23 32.06
C THR A 210 -15.37 20.02 31.74
N PRO A 211 -14.45 20.87 32.22
CA PRO A 211 -13.02 20.65 32.02
C PRO A 211 -12.53 19.33 32.62
N ILE A 212 -11.63 18.64 31.91
CA ILE A 212 -10.89 17.49 32.46
C ILE A 212 -9.68 18.02 33.25
N THR A 213 -9.64 17.70 34.53
CA THR A 213 -8.67 18.14 35.55
C THR A 213 -7.74 17.02 36.01
N SER A 214 -8.17 15.77 35.87
CA SER A 214 -7.35 14.58 36.13
C SER A 214 -7.86 13.38 35.35
N MET A 215 -6.98 12.40 35.14
CA MET A 215 -7.30 11.10 34.53
C MET A 215 -6.23 10.07 34.84
N ASP A 216 -6.58 8.79 34.75
CA ASP A 216 -5.63 7.70 34.61
C ASP A 216 -5.45 7.36 33.14
N LEU A 217 -4.23 7.57 32.62
CA LEU A 217 -3.84 7.06 31.31
C LEU A 217 -3.24 5.66 31.47
N LYS A 218 -3.73 4.71 30.69
CA LYS A 218 -3.34 3.30 30.81
C LYS A 218 -2.92 2.74 29.47
N TRP A 219 -1.96 1.82 29.49
CA TRP A 219 -1.65 1.00 28.32
C TRP A 219 -1.26 -0.43 28.70
N GLN A 220 -1.46 -1.35 27.76
CA GLN A 220 -1.14 -2.77 27.90
C GLN A 220 -0.76 -3.35 26.53
N ALA A 221 0.25 -4.21 26.52
CA ALA A 221 0.52 -5.10 25.41
C ALA A 221 -0.14 -6.46 25.70
N ASP A 222 -1.00 -6.91 24.80
CA ASP A 222 -1.80 -8.13 24.89
C ASP A 222 -2.55 -8.25 26.24
N SER A 223 -2.38 -9.37 26.93
CA SER A 223 -2.88 -9.63 28.29
C SER A 223 -1.80 -9.41 29.37
N GLY A 224 -0.73 -8.66 29.04
CA GLY A 224 0.41 -8.43 29.91
C GLY A 224 0.15 -7.48 31.08
N THR A 225 1.20 -6.84 31.61
CA THR A 225 1.04 -5.86 32.69
C THR A 225 0.32 -4.61 32.20
N ILE A 226 -0.63 -4.11 33.00
CA ILE A 226 -1.26 -2.81 32.77
C ILE A 226 -0.40 -1.74 33.43
N TYR A 227 0.11 -0.81 32.62
CA TYR A 227 0.78 0.38 33.11
C TYR A 227 -0.26 1.47 33.29
N THR A 228 -0.30 2.09 34.47
CA THR A 228 -1.22 3.17 34.81
C THR A 228 -0.42 4.39 35.24
N GLN A 229 -0.64 5.51 34.56
CA GLN A 229 -0.15 6.82 34.96
C GLN A 229 -1.31 7.70 35.38
N ASN A 230 -1.30 8.14 36.63
CA ASN A 230 -2.21 9.17 37.11
C ASN A 230 -1.71 10.54 36.67
N ILE A 231 -2.56 11.30 35.96
CA ILE A 231 -2.27 12.64 35.47
C ILE A 231 -3.20 13.61 36.21
N THR A 232 -2.63 14.58 36.92
CA THR A 232 -3.36 15.58 37.72
C THR A 232 -2.99 17.00 37.31
N GLY A 233 -3.80 17.98 37.72
CA GLY A 233 -3.54 19.40 37.45
C GLY A 233 -3.78 19.80 35.99
N LEU A 234 -4.61 19.03 35.28
CA LEU A 234 -5.03 19.34 33.92
C LEU A 234 -6.08 20.46 33.91
N ASN A 235 -6.30 21.04 32.74
CA ASN A 235 -7.41 21.95 32.48
C ASN A 235 -7.82 21.84 30.99
N ILE A 236 -8.21 20.64 30.57
CA ILE A 236 -8.64 20.39 29.19
C ILE A 236 -10.07 20.91 29.08
N ALA A 237 -10.23 22.13 28.58
CA ALA A 237 -11.54 22.72 28.35
C ALA A 237 -12.41 21.87 27.39
N PRO A 238 -13.74 21.99 27.43
CA PRO A 238 -14.61 21.37 26.43
C PRO A 238 -14.13 21.62 25.00
N ASN A 239 -14.13 20.58 24.18
CA ASN A 239 -13.60 20.52 22.81
C ASN A 239 -12.09 20.73 22.64
N ALA A 240 -11.33 20.98 23.71
CA ALA A 240 -9.88 21.07 23.65
C ALA A 240 -9.21 19.69 23.61
N THR A 241 -7.99 19.64 23.10
CA THR A 241 -7.16 18.43 23.05
C THR A 241 -5.98 18.51 24.02
N TYR A 242 -5.48 17.35 24.40
CA TYR A 242 -4.29 17.16 25.21
C TYR A 242 -3.37 16.12 24.57
N ASN A 243 -2.12 16.52 24.31
CA ASN A 243 -1.08 15.62 23.85
C ASN A 243 -0.48 14.89 25.04
N TYR A 244 -0.59 13.56 25.08
CA TYR A 244 -0.01 12.75 26.15
C TYR A 244 1.32 12.10 25.73
N ASN A 245 2.18 11.90 26.71
CA ASN A 245 3.35 11.02 26.64
C ASN A 245 3.40 10.20 27.94
N HIS A 246 3.15 8.91 27.84
CA HIS A 246 3.08 8.04 29.00
C HIS A 246 4.47 7.83 29.61
N ALA A 247 4.59 7.89 30.94
CA ALA A 247 5.86 7.79 31.65
C ALA A 247 6.53 6.42 31.46
N ASN A 248 5.74 5.34 31.49
CA ASN A 248 6.23 4.01 31.13
C ASN A 248 6.22 3.82 29.62
N GLN A 249 7.40 3.54 29.06
CA GLN A 249 7.59 3.14 27.67
C GLN A 249 7.37 1.64 27.49
N TRP A 250 7.02 1.23 26.27
CA TRP A 250 6.95 -0.18 25.90
C TRP A 250 8.32 -0.68 25.46
N VAL A 251 8.90 -1.62 26.22
CA VAL A 251 10.11 -2.35 25.80
C VAL A 251 9.69 -3.45 24.84
N ALA A 252 9.66 -3.14 23.54
CA ALA A 252 9.20 -4.04 22.50
C ALA A 252 10.24 -5.13 22.20
N THR A 253 9.83 -6.40 22.25
CA THR A 253 10.62 -7.56 21.82
C THR A 253 10.06 -8.12 20.51
N PRO A 254 10.84 -8.83 19.67
CA PRO A 254 10.35 -9.37 18.41
C PRO A 254 9.11 -10.26 18.58
N GLY A 255 8.06 -10.01 17.78
CA GLY A 255 6.77 -10.70 17.92
C GLY A 255 5.60 -9.89 17.35
N ASN A 256 4.39 -10.42 17.44
CA ASN A 256 3.16 -9.73 17.06
C ASN A 256 2.34 -9.44 18.32
N TYR A 257 1.89 -8.20 18.47
CA TYR A 257 1.24 -7.69 19.67
C TYR A 257 -0.04 -6.93 19.33
N SER A 258 -0.99 -6.96 20.25
CA SER A 258 -2.12 -6.05 20.33
C SER A 258 -1.84 -5.03 21.43
N LEU A 259 -1.53 -3.78 21.06
CA LEU A 259 -1.35 -2.70 22.02
C LEU A 259 -2.65 -1.94 22.19
N LYS A 260 -3.11 -1.81 23.44
CA LYS A 260 -4.22 -0.92 23.79
C LYS A 260 -3.75 0.22 24.68
N VAL A 261 -4.31 1.39 24.43
CA VAL A 261 -4.20 2.59 25.26
C VAL A 261 -5.60 3.04 25.60
N TRP A 262 -5.85 3.37 26.86
CA TRP A 262 -7.15 3.87 27.28
C TRP A 262 -7.06 4.84 28.45
N VAL A 263 -8.12 5.61 28.67
CA VAL A 263 -8.27 6.47 29.85
C VAL A 263 -9.32 5.93 30.81
N SER A 264 -9.25 6.38 32.06
CA SER A 264 -10.23 6.05 33.11
C SER A 264 -10.10 7.04 34.27
N ASN A 265 -10.96 6.94 35.28
CA ASN A 265 -10.90 7.76 36.50
C ASN A 265 -10.85 9.28 36.22
N ILE A 266 -11.56 9.72 35.18
CA ILE A 266 -11.60 11.12 34.76
C ILE A 266 -12.22 11.97 35.87
N ASN A 267 -11.54 13.04 36.27
CA ASN A 267 -11.95 13.93 37.37
C ASN A 267 -12.24 13.19 38.69
N GLY A 268 -11.61 12.04 38.95
CA GLY A 268 -11.84 11.23 40.15
C GLY A 268 -13.19 10.49 40.17
N GLY A 269 -13.95 10.52 39.06
CA GLY A 269 -15.22 9.81 38.90
C GLY A 269 -15.08 8.44 38.24
N SER A 270 -16.09 7.59 38.38
CA SER A 270 -16.14 6.22 37.85
C SER A 270 -16.72 6.10 36.43
N GLY A 271 -17.04 7.19 35.76
CA GLY A 271 -17.75 7.15 34.48
C GLY A 271 -17.31 8.25 33.54
N ASP A 272 -16.48 7.88 32.57
CA ASP A 272 -16.64 8.42 31.23
C ASP A 272 -18.03 7.96 30.73
N SER A 273 -18.86 8.91 30.30
CA SER A 273 -20.22 8.57 29.88
C SER A 273 -20.29 8.06 28.44
N ASN A 274 -19.16 7.93 27.75
CA ASN A 274 -19.07 7.25 26.47
C ASN A 274 -17.84 6.33 26.39
N ALA A 275 -17.84 5.27 27.20
CA ALA A 275 -16.74 4.28 27.27
C ALA A 275 -16.30 3.64 25.93
N SER A 276 -17.03 3.87 24.83
CA SER A 276 -16.68 3.37 23.49
C SER A 276 -15.53 4.15 22.83
N ASN A 277 -15.26 5.38 23.27
CA ASN A 277 -14.20 6.24 22.71
C ASN A 277 -12.96 6.34 23.62
N ASP A 278 -13.00 5.78 24.83
CA ASP A 278 -11.90 5.84 25.80
C ASP A 278 -10.66 5.04 25.39
N GLN A 279 -10.77 4.15 24.39
CA GLN A 279 -9.73 3.16 24.06
C GLN A 279 -9.39 3.10 22.56
N ILE A 280 -8.11 3.08 22.25
CA ILE A 280 -7.58 2.66 20.94
C ILE A 280 -6.81 1.35 21.10
N THR A 281 -7.03 0.41 20.17
CA THR A 281 -6.24 -0.83 20.04
C THR A 281 -5.58 -0.89 18.67
N LYS A 282 -4.29 -1.23 18.64
CA LYS A 282 -3.49 -1.37 17.41
C LYS A 282 -2.73 -2.70 17.39
N ALA A 283 -2.77 -3.38 16.25
CA ALA A 283 -1.87 -4.49 15.99
C ALA A 283 -0.49 -3.96 15.59
N VAL A 284 0.56 -4.47 16.23
CA VAL A 284 1.95 -4.07 15.99
C VAL A 284 2.82 -5.32 15.84
N SER A 285 3.57 -5.37 14.74
CA SER A 285 4.62 -6.38 14.53
C SER A 285 5.97 -5.77 14.89
N VAL A 286 6.75 -6.45 15.74
CA VAL A 286 8.06 -6.00 16.18
C VAL A 286 9.13 -6.81 15.47
N ALA A 287 9.96 -6.12 14.68
CA ALA A 287 11.06 -6.70 13.95
C ALA A 287 12.33 -6.81 14.80
N SER A 288 13.10 -7.88 14.62
CA SER A 288 14.41 -8.01 15.28
C SER A 288 15.52 -7.21 14.61
N ASN A 289 15.38 -6.90 13.31
CA ASN A 289 16.37 -6.16 12.53
C ASN A 289 15.74 -5.60 11.25
N THR A 290 16.50 -4.81 10.51
CA THR A 290 16.15 -4.30 9.18
C THR A 290 17.28 -4.51 8.18
N THR A 291 16.95 -4.42 6.90
CA THR A 291 17.89 -4.38 5.78
C THR A 291 17.54 -3.22 4.85
N PRO A 292 18.48 -2.75 4.02
CA PRO A 292 18.14 -1.91 2.88
C PRO A 292 17.10 -2.61 2.00
N ARG A 293 16.11 -1.85 1.56
CA ARG A 293 15.10 -2.33 0.64
C ARG A 293 15.49 -1.97 -0.79
N LEU A 294 15.28 -2.90 -1.71
CA LEU A 294 15.25 -2.58 -3.13
C LEU A 294 13.80 -2.23 -3.49
N PRO A 295 13.48 -0.98 -3.87
CA PRO A 295 12.14 -0.62 -4.29
C PRO A 295 11.72 -1.37 -5.56
N LEU A 296 10.49 -1.88 -5.58
CA LEU A 296 9.89 -2.48 -6.77
C LEU A 296 9.06 -1.44 -7.53
N TYR A 297 9.36 -1.31 -8.82
CA TYR A 297 8.63 -0.49 -9.78
C TYR A 297 7.74 -1.38 -10.61
N GLU A 298 6.44 -1.13 -10.56
CA GLU A 298 5.42 -1.87 -11.32
C GLU A 298 4.68 -0.88 -12.22
N LYS A 299 4.93 -0.92 -13.53
CA LYS A 299 4.31 0.00 -14.50
C LYS A 299 3.24 -0.72 -15.30
N PHE A 300 2.01 -0.24 -15.25
CA PHE A 300 0.90 -0.64 -16.11
C PHE A 300 0.87 0.29 -17.33
N SER A 301 1.11 -0.29 -18.51
CA SER A 301 1.26 0.42 -19.79
C SER A 301 0.57 -0.36 -20.91
N SER A 302 0.49 0.22 -22.09
CA SER A 302 0.01 -0.48 -23.29
C SER A 302 0.57 0.15 -24.57
N SER A 303 0.92 -0.67 -25.55
CA SER A 303 1.34 -0.23 -26.89
C SER A 303 0.23 0.42 -27.74
N THR A 304 -1.01 0.43 -27.26
CA THR A 304 -2.14 1.15 -27.87
C THR A 304 -2.51 2.42 -27.09
N CYS A 305 -1.75 2.79 -26.06
CA CYS A 305 -2.01 3.93 -25.17
C CYS A 305 -1.11 5.15 -25.50
N PRO A 306 -1.62 6.21 -26.15
CA PRO A 306 -0.84 7.42 -26.43
C PRO A 306 -0.33 8.16 -25.18
N PRO A 307 -1.12 8.30 -24.08
CA PRO A 307 -0.61 8.87 -22.84
C PRO A 307 0.57 8.07 -22.24
N CYS A 308 0.62 6.75 -22.47
CA CYS A 308 1.71 5.90 -22.01
C CYS A 308 3.02 6.19 -22.74
N ALA A 309 2.95 6.35 -24.07
CA ALA A 309 4.09 6.77 -24.89
C ALA A 309 4.64 8.14 -24.46
N SER A 310 3.74 9.09 -24.17
CA SER A 310 4.11 10.43 -23.65
C SER A 310 4.79 10.35 -22.28
N PHE A 311 4.27 9.54 -21.35
CA PHE A 311 4.89 9.33 -20.05
C PHE A 311 6.27 8.66 -20.16
N ASN A 312 6.42 7.65 -21.00
CA ASN A 312 7.71 7.00 -21.22
C ASN A 312 8.72 8.00 -21.79
N THR A 313 8.35 8.74 -22.83
CA THR A 313 9.23 9.72 -23.49
C THR A 313 9.68 10.83 -22.53
N ASN A 314 8.74 11.42 -21.78
CA ASN A 314 9.01 12.65 -21.04
C ASN A 314 9.44 12.44 -19.58
N VAL A 315 9.16 11.26 -19.00
CA VAL A 315 9.36 11.01 -17.57
C VAL A 315 10.16 9.74 -17.32
N PHE A 316 9.66 8.60 -17.77
CA PHE A 316 10.22 7.32 -17.34
C PHE A 316 11.55 6.98 -18.03
N THR A 317 11.66 7.16 -19.35
CA THR A 317 12.89 6.87 -20.11
C THR A 317 14.06 7.76 -19.65
N PRO A 318 13.90 9.09 -19.46
CA PRO A 318 14.96 9.92 -18.87
C PRO A 318 15.39 9.45 -17.47
N PHE A 319 14.43 9.07 -16.62
CA PHE A 319 14.73 8.50 -15.29
C PHE A 319 15.49 7.18 -15.37
N TYR A 320 15.03 6.27 -16.24
CA TYR A 320 15.60 4.94 -16.46
C TYR A 320 17.02 5.01 -17.02
N ASN A 321 17.30 5.96 -17.92
CA ASN A 321 18.63 6.14 -18.53
C ASN A 321 19.62 6.91 -17.65
N THR A 322 19.20 7.34 -16.45
CA THR A 322 20.10 8.04 -15.52
C THR A 322 20.98 7.03 -14.80
N ALA A 323 22.27 6.95 -15.16
CA ALA A 323 23.20 5.95 -14.64
C ALA A 323 23.30 5.88 -13.10
N SER A 324 23.04 6.99 -12.39
CA SER A 324 23.03 6.98 -10.92
C SER A 324 21.83 6.24 -10.31
N ASN A 325 20.86 5.82 -11.12
CA ASN A 325 19.69 5.03 -10.71
C ASN A 325 19.90 3.52 -10.93
N ASP A 326 20.96 3.12 -11.63
CA ASP A 326 21.26 1.71 -11.89
C ASP A 326 21.42 0.93 -10.58
N GLY A 327 20.75 -0.21 -10.48
CA GLY A 327 20.77 -1.07 -9.29
C GLY A 327 20.01 -0.53 -8.07
N LYS A 328 19.30 0.60 -8.18
CA LYS A 328 18.52 1.19 -7.07
C LYS A 328 17.04 0.81 -7.09
N TYR A 329 16.60 -0.02 -8.02
CA TYR A 329 15.23 -0.51 -8.10
C TYR A 329 15.19 -1.80 -8.94
N SER A 330 14.13 -2.59 -8.75
CA SER A 330 13.73 -3.65 -9.68
C SER A 330 12.51 -3.19 -10.47
N PHE A 331 12.34 -3.64 -11.72
CA PHE A 331 11.31 -3.11 -12.60
C PHE A 331 10.53 -4.20 -13.34
N ILE A 332 9.20 -4.06 -13.34
CA ILE A 332 8.27 -4.89 -14.11
C ILE A 332 7.31 -3.97 -14.88
N SER A 333 7.18 -4.19 -16.19
CA SER A 333 6.20 -3.52 -17.05
C SER A 333 5.07 -4.48 -17.41
N TYR A 334 3.88 -4.22 -16.88
CA TYR A 334 2.65 -4.97 -17.14
C TYR A 334 1.89 -4.36 -18.32
N GLN A 335 1.72 -5.13 -19.40
CA GLN A 335 0.99 -4.68 -20.57
C GLN A 335 -0.51 -4.98 -20.45
N VAL A 336 -1.34 -3.94 -20.40
CA VAL A 336 -2.79 -4.04 -20.23
C VAL A 336 -3.54 -4.11 -21.56
N ASN A 337 -4.73 -4.71 -21.55
CA ASN A 337 -5.57 -4.91 -22.74
C ASN A 337 -6.38 -3.67 -23.17
N TRP A 338 -5.92 -2.46 -22.86
CA TRP A 338 -6.60 -1.21 -23.23
C TRP A 338 -5.62 -0.03 -23.24
N PRO A 339 -5.96 1.13 -23.86
CA PRO A 339 -7.20 1.44 -24.58
C PRO A 339 -7.25 0.79 -25.98
N GLY A 340 -8.40 0.86 -26.66
CA GLY A 340 -8.58 0.27 -27.99
C GLY A 340 -8.49 -1.26 -27.97
N ALA A 341 -7.75 -1.84 -28.92
CA ALA A 341 -7.54 -3.30 -29.02
C ALA A 341 -6.70 -3.86 -27.85
N GLY A 342 -6.00 -3.00 -27.11
CA GLY A 342 -5.08 -3.39 -26.06
C GLY A 342 -3.69 -3.81 -26.57
N ASP A 343 -2.76 -3.93 -25.63
CA ASP A 343 -1.42 -4.42 -25.96
C ASP A 343 -1.47 -5.93 -26.32
N PRO A 344 -0.83 -6.35 -27.41
CA PRO A 344 -0.87 -7.74 -27.86
C PRO A 344 -0.18 -8.72 -26.89
N TYR A 345 0.64 -8.23 -25.95
CA TYR A 345 1.31 -9.07 -24.93
C TYR A 345 0.53 -9.13 -23.61
N PHE A 346 -0.73 -8.67 -23.58
CA PHE A 346 -1.60 -8.88 -22.44
C PHE A 346 -1.94 -10.37 -22.24
N PHE A 347 -1.87 -10.83 -20.99
CA PHE A 347 -2.26 -12.19 -20.61
C PHE A 347 -2.75 -12.28 -19.16
N ALA A 348 -3.13 -13.49 -18.72
CA ALA A 348 -3.83 -13.73 -17.46
C ALA A 348 -3.07 -13.24 -16.19
N ASP A 349 -1.74 -13.41 -16.14
CA ASP A 349 -0.96 -12.97 -14.97
C ASP A 349 -0.97 -11.44 -14.85
N VAL A 350 -0.89 -10.72 -15.97
CA VAL A 350 -1.04 -9.24 -15.98
C VAL A 350 -2.41 -8.84 -15.42
N ASN A 351 -3.48 -9.48 -15.88
CA ASN A 351 -4.83 -9.16 -15.40
C ASN A 351 -4.98 -9.44 -13.90
N THR A 352 -4.38 -10.51 -13.40
CA THR A 352 -4.38 -10.85 -11.96
C THR A 352 -3.74 -9.72 -11.15
N ARG A 353 -2.57 -9.23 -11.57
CA ARG A 353 -1.88 -8.13 -10.89
C ARG A 353 -2.62 -6.79 -11.04
N ARG A 354 -3.22 -6.53 -12.20
CA ARG A 354 -4.08 -5.35 -12.44
C ARG A 354 -5.27 -5.32 -11.49
N ILE A 355 -5.99 -6.43 -11.36
CA ILE A 355 -7.14 -6.58 -10.45
C ILE A 355 -6.68 -6.44 -8.99
N TYR A 356 -5.57 -7.08 -8.62
CA TYR A 356 -5.00 -7.00 -7.28
C TYR A 356 -4.79 -5.55 -6.83
N TYR A 357 -4.25 -4.70 -7.70
CA TYR A 357 -4.04 -3.28 -7.41
C TYR A 357 -5.24 -2.37 -7.70
N GLY A 358 -6.30 -2.87 -8.36
CA GLY A 358 -7.46 -2.06 -8.75
C GLY A 358 -7.14 -1.06 -9.87
N ILE A 359 -6.21 -1.39 -10.76
CA ILE A 359 -5.76 -0.48 -11.82
C ILE A 359 -6.83 -0.37 -12.91
N SER A 360 -7.30 0.86 -13.14
CA SER A 360 -8.33 1.22 -14.12
C SER A 360 -7.85 2.21 -15.19
N GLY A 361 -6.60 2.69 -15.11
CA GLY A 361 -6.04 3.68 -16.02
C GLY A 361 -4.54 3.47 -16.26
N ALA A 362 -4.08 3.83 -17.46
CA ALA A 362 -2.70 3.67 -17.93
C ALA A 362 -2.30 4.98 -18.62
N PRO A 363 -1.06 5.48 -18.40
CA PRO A 363 -0.01 4.83 -17.62
C PRO A 363 -0.29 4.91 -16.11
N THR A 364 0.03 3.84 -15.38
CA THR A 364 0.10 3.86 -13.91
C THR A 364 1.42 3.25 -13.47
N LEU A 365 2.20 3.97 -12.68
CA LEU A 365 3.43 3.46 -12.07
C LEU A 365 3.22 3.30 -10.56
N LEU A 366 3.52 2.13 -10.01
CA LEU A 366 3.58 1.88 -8.57
C LEU A 366 5.03 1.80 -8.11
N ILE A 367 5.33 2.38 -6.95
CA ILE A 367 6.58 2.17 -6.21
C ILE A 367 6.22 1.55 -4.86
N ASP A 368 6.56 0.27 -4.66
CA ASP A 368 6.23 -0.54 -3.47
C ASP A 368 4.75 -0.52 -3.06
N LYS A 369 3.84 -0.40 -4.04
CA LYS A 369 2.36 -0.19 -3.99
C LYS A 369 1.86 1.22 -4.25
N LYS A 370 2.65 2.25 -3.94
CA LYS A 370 2.15 3.63 -3.97
C LYS A 370 2.00 4.06 -5.41
N VAL A 371 0.78 4.41 -5.83
CA VAL A 371 0.55 5.05 -7.13
C VAL A 371 1.40 6.31 -7.18
N SER A 372 2.34 6.32 -8.11
CA SER A 372 3.28 7.40 -8.31
C SER A 372 2.58 8.47 -9.15
N THR A 373 2.11 9.54 -8.52
CA THR A 373 1.50 10.71 -9.18
C THR A 373 2.57 11.64 -9.76
N VAL A 374 3.62 11.09 -10.37
CA VAL A 374 4.81 11.86 -10.79
C VAL A 374 4.73 12.23 -12.27
N GLY A 375 4.44 13.50 -12.53
CA GLY A 375 4.41 14.07 -13.88
C GLY A 375 5.77 14.50 -14.43
N SER A 376 6.89 14.23 -13.72
CA SER A 376 8.23 14.62 -14.16
C SER A 376 9.33 13.71 -13.60
N THR A 377 10.46 13.66 -14.31
CA THR A 377 11.66 12.91 -13.92
C THR A 377 12.19 13.30 -12.54
N ALA A 378 12.18 14.60 -12.22
CA ALA A 378 12.65 15.10 -10.92
C ALA A 378 11.76 14.62 -9.75
N LEU A 379 10.45 14.58 -9.95
CA LEU A 379 9.53 14.04 -8.93
C LEU A 379 9.72 12.53 -8.77
N LEU A 380 9.97 11.80 -9.87
CA LEU A 380 10.28 10.36 -9.80
C LEU A 380 11.60 10.10 -9.08
N GLN A 381 12.61 10.95 -9.24
CA GLN A 381 13.86 10.90 -8.47
C GLN A 381 13.62 11.12 -6.97
N THR A 382 12.79 12.11 -6.60
CA THR A 382 12.39 12.33 -5.20
C THR A 382 11.66 11.12 -4.64
N ALA A 383 10.77 10.50 -5.42
CA ALA A 383 10.07 9.29 -5.01
C ALA A 383 11.01 8.09 -4.81
N GLN A 384 12.01 7.91 -5.68
CA GLN A 384 13.04 6.87 -5.52
C GLN A 384 13.84 7.09 -4.24
N ASN A 385 14.32 8.32 -4.02
CA ASN A 385 15.11 8.67 -2.83
C ASN A 385 14.31 8.40 -1.55
N ALA A 386 13.01 8.72 -1.54
CA ALA A 386 12.12 8.39 -0.42
C ALA A 386 11.86 6.88 -0.28
N ALA A 387 11.76 6.13 -1.37
CA ALA A 387 11.55 4.68 -1.31
C ALA A 387 12.78 3.94 -0.76
N LEU A 388 13.99 4.44 -1.04
CA LEU A 388 15.27 3.90 -0.56
C LEU A 388 15.51 4.12 0.95
N THR A 389 14.84 5.09 1.58
CA THR A 389 14.97 5.31 3.04
C THR A 389 14.05 4.42 3.86
N VAL A 390 13.06 3.79 3.22
CA VAL A 390 12.15 2.87 3.89
C VAL A 390 12.83 1.50 4.01
N PRO A 391 13.02 0.98 5.23
CA PRO A 391 13.70 -0.28 5.44
C PRO A 391 12.86 -1.48 4.99
N SER A 392 13.55 -2.57 4.70
CA SER A 392 12.98 -3.91 4.61
C SER A 392 13.19 -4.65 5.92
N TYR A 393 12.36 -5.66 6.13
CA TYR A 393 12.45 -6.59 7.26
C TYR A 393 12.78 -8.01 6.78
N PHE A 394 13.35 -8.13 5.58
CA PHE A 394 13.75 -9.38 4.97
C PHE A 394 15.11 -9.18 4.29
N THR A 395 16.06 -10.08 4.55
CA THR A 395 17.14 -10.33 3.59
C THR A 395 16.55 -11.19 2.48
N MET A 396 16.87 -10.90 1.23
CA MET A 396 16.37 -11.67 0.09
C MET A 396 17.45 -11.80 -0.97
N SER A 397 17.54 -12.98 -1.57
CA SER A 397 18.37 -13.26 -2.74
C SER A 397 17.61 -14.23 -3.64
N ALA A 398 17.87 -14.18 -4.94
CA ALA A 398 17.31 -15.15 -5.87
C ALA A 398 18.36 -15.59 -6.89
N THR A 399 18.29 -16.85 -7.30
CA THR A 399 19.03 -17.35 -8.46
C THR A 399 18.06 -17.86 -9.51
N LYS A 400 18.42 -17.74 -10.79
CA LYS A 400 17.68 -18.27 -11.93
C LYS A 400 18.54 -19.23 -12.75
N ASP A 401 17.93 -20.24 -13.35
CA ASP A 401 18.54 -21.15 -14.31
C ASP A 401 17.55 -21.45 -15.43
N LEU A 402 17.98 -21.29 -16.68
CA LEU A 402 17.15 -21.52 -17.87
C LEU A 402 17.76 -22.67 -18.68
N VAL A 403 17.05 -23.79 -18.76
CA VAL A 403 17.45 -24.97 -19.55
C VAL A 403 16.38 -25.22 -20.60
N GLY A 404 16.73 -24.99 -21.87
CA GLY A 404 15.73 -24.97 -22.95
C GLY A 404 14.70 -23.86 -22.69
N THR A 405 13.43 -24.23 -22.53
CA THR A 405 12.33 -23.32 -22.17
C THR A 405 11.98 -23.36 -20.67
N THR A 406 12.65 -24.20 -19.89
CA THR A 406 12.31 -24.38 -18.47
C THR A 406 13.12 -23.42 -17.60
N MET A 407 12.44 -22.48 -16.96
CA MET A 407 13.00 -21.54 -15.98
C MET A 407 12.84 -22.10 -14.56
N THR A 408 13.95 -22.26 -13.85
CA THR A 408 14.01 -22.59 -12.42
C THR A 408 14.50 -21.38 -11.64
N VAL A 409 13.76 -20.98 -10.61
CA VAL A 409 14.10 -19.83 -9.75
C VAL A 409 14.14 -20.29 -8.30
N ASN A 410 15.26 -20.06 -7.62
CA ASN A 410 15.40 -20.32 -6.18
C ASN A 410 15.42 -18.99 -5.44
N VAL A 411 14.43 -18.77 -4.57
CA VAL A 411 14.31 -17.58 -3.74
C VAL A 411 14.69 -17.94 -2.31
N ASN A 412 15.73 -17.31 -1.78
CA ASN A 412 16.16 -17.46 -0.39
C ASN A 412 15.85 -16.16 0.36
N ALA A 413 15.16 -16.28 1.49
CA ALA A 413 14.81 -15.15 2.33
C ALA A 413 15.01 -15.45 3.81
N THR A 414 15.51 -14.47 4.56
CA THR A 414 15.54 -14.53 6.04
C THR A 414 14.70 -13.39 6.57
N PRO A 415 13.59 -13.67 7.25
CA PRO A 415 12.71 -12.66 7.80
C PRO A 415 13.22 -12.15 9.16
N TYR A 416 12.99 -10.88 9.45
CA TYR A 416 13.14 -10.28 10.78
C TYR A 416 11.80 -10.02 11.46
N LEU A 417 10.73 -10.58 10.90
CA LEU A 417 9.35 -10.50 11.38
C LEU A 417 8.71 -11.88 11.31
N THR A 418 7.61 -12.06 12.04
CA THR A 418 6.76 -13.25 11.93
C THR A 418 5.43 -12.89 11.29
N GLY A 419 5.02 -13.61 10.25
CA GLY A 419 3.74 -13.38 9.60
C GLY A 419 3.57 -14.17 8.30
N THR A 420 2.38 -14.07 7.72
CA THR A 420 2.05 -14.68 6.44
C THR A 420 2.21 -13.64 5.34
N TYR A 421 3.03 -13.94 4.34
CA TYR A 421 3.33 -13.08 3.19
C TYR A 421 3.28 -13.89 1.90
N LYS A 422 3.43 -13.23 0.76
CA LYS A 422 3.56 -13.88 -0.54
C LYS A 422 4.90 -13.64 -1.16
N ILE A 423 5.50 -14.69 -1.71
CA ILE A 423 6.61 -14.58 -2.66
C ILE A 423 6.01 -14.54 -4.06
N HIS A 424 6.39 -13.53 -4.83
CA HIS A 424 6.12 -13.45 -6.25
C HIS A 424 7.44 -13.50 -7.01
N VAL A 425 7.42 -14.15 -8.17
CA VAL A 425 8.53 -14.18 -9.10
C VAL A 425 8.01 -13.80 -10.48
N ALA A 426 8.62 -12.80 -11.09
CA ALA A 426 8.28 -12.27 -12.40
C ALA A 426 9.44 -12.54 -13.36
N VAL A 427 9.18 -13.20 -14.47
CA VAL A 427 10.08 -13.28 -15.62
C VAL A 427 9.72 -12.13 -16.55
N VAL A 428 10.68 -11.27 -16.83
CA VAL A 428 10.53 -10.13 -17.76
C VAL A 428 11.52 -10.25 -18.90
N GLU A 429 11.15 -9.75 -20.07
CA GLU A 429 12.07 -9.57 -21.19
C GLU A 429 12.59 -8.14 -21.18
N LYS A 430 13.92 -7.96 -21.24
CA LYS A 430 14.51 -6.62 -21.10
C LYS A 430 14.17 -5.73 -22.26
N LEU A 431 14.01 -6.29 -23.46
CA LEU A 431 13.63 -5.56 -24.66
C LEU A 431 12.64 -6.35 -25.51
N THR A 432 11.49 -5.75 -25.81
CA THR A 432 10.52 -6.30 -26.77
C THR A 432 10.25 -5.30 -27.88
N THR A 433 9.93 -5.80 -29.07
CA THR A 433 9.58 -5.04 -30.27
C THR A 433 8.35 -5.59 -31.00
N GLY A 434 8.02 -6.86 -30.80
CA GLY A 434 6.88 -7.54 -31.38
C GLY A 434 5.53 -7.07 -30.84
N ASN A 435 5.50 -6.37 -29.70
CA ASN A 435 4.27 -5.81 -29.14
C ASN A 435 3.95 -4.38 -29.60
N VAL A 436 4.68 -3.84 -30.58
CA VAL A 436 4.41 -2.53 -31.19
C VAL A 436 2.99 -2.48 -31.77
N ALA A 437 2.28 -1.39 -31.50
CA ALA A 437 0.93 -1.15 -32.01
C ALA A 437 0.73 0.34 -32.38
N THR A 438 -0.34 0.96 -31.90
CA THR A 438 -0.82 2.26 -32.43
C THR A 438 -0.33 3.49 -31.65
N ASN A 439 0.37 3.34 -30.52
CA ASN A 439 0.78 4.48 -29.69
C ASN A 439 2.06 5.19 -30.17
N GLY A 440 2.77 4.62 -31.16
CA GLY A 440 3.98 5.19 -31.76
C GLY A 440 5.31 4.76 -31.11
N GLU A 441 5.31 3.99 -30.03
CA GLU A 441 6.53 3.40 -29.48
C GLU A 441 7.02 2.25 -30.37
N THR A 442 8.34 2.09 -30.50
CA THR A 442 8.97 1.04 -31.34
C THR A 442 9.64 -0.07 -30.53
N SER A 443 9.75 0.10 -29.21
CA SER A 443 10.32 -0.90 -28.31
C SER A 443 9.85 -0.67 -26.88
N PHE A 444 9.82 -1.73 -26.09
CA PHE A 444 9.38 -1.70 -24.70
C PHE A 444 10.43 -2.38 -23.81
N LYS A 445 10.45 -2.01 -22.53
CA LYS A 445 11.50 -2.43 -21.58
C LYS A 445 10.90 -3.19 -20.41
N HIS A 446 11.54 -4.29 -20.01
CA HIS A 446 11.17 -5.12 -18.87
C HIS A 446 9.70 -5.58 -18.91
N VAL A 447 9.24 -6.01 -20.09
CA VAL A 447 7.85 -6.48 -20.28
C VAL A 447 7.67 -7.81 -19.56
N LEU A 448 6.63 -7.91 -18.74
CA LEU A 448 6.30 -9.17 -18.06
C LEU A 448 5.95 -10.25 -19.07
N MET A 449 6.61 -11.42 -18.93
CA MET A 449 6.35 -12.62 -19.71
C MET A 449 5.68 -13.72 -18.90
N LYS A 450 6.00 -13.84 -17.61
CA LYS A 450 5.39 -14.84 -16.72
C LYS A 450 5.46 -14.42 -15.27
N MET A 451 4.39 -14.64 -14.50
CA MET A 451 4.48 -14.72 -13.04
C MET A 451 4.58 -16.17 -12.61
N MET A 452 5.41 -16.51 -11.63
CA MET A 452 5.59 -17.88 -11.14
C MET A 452 5.03 -18.02 -9.71
N PRO A 453 4.20 -19.06 -9.44
CA PRO A 453 3.62 -19.97 -10.42
C PRO A 453 2.59 -19.28 -11.34
N ASP A 454 1.95 -18.23 -10.84
CA ASP A 454 1.00 -17.37 -11.53
C ASP A 454 0.92 -15.99 -10.83
N GLY A 455 0.07 -15.10 -11.33
CA GLY A 455 -0.11 -13.75 -10.79
C GLY A 455 -0.48 -13.66 -9.29
N ASN A 456 -0.96 -14.75 -8.66
CA ASN A 456 -1.33 -14.79 -7.25
C ASN A 456 -0.13 -15.04 -6.31
N GLY A 457 1.01 -15.50 -6.84
CA GLY A 457 2.22 -15.81 -6.06
C GLY A 457 2.09 -17.04 -5.15
N THR A 458 3.07 -17.21 -4.27
CA THR A 458 3.14 -18.33 -3.31
C THR A 458 3.06 -17.80 -1.87
N THR A 459 2.05 -18.25 -1.11
CA THR A 459 1.91 -17.91 0.31
C THR A 459 2.99 -18.62 1.15
N VAL A 460 3.68 -17.86 2.00
CA VAL A 460 4.73 -18.35 2.91
C VAL A 460 4.49 -17.80 4.31
N ASN A 461 4.56 -18.70 5.30
CA ASN A 461 4.54 -18.35 6.71
C ASN A 461 5.97 -18.14 7.20
N PHE A 462 6.38 -16.89 7.32
CA PHE A 462 7.70 -16.52 7.80
C PHE A 462 7.71 -16.51 9.33
N VAL A 463 8.79 -17.05 9.91
CA VAL A 463 9.06 -17.03 11.34
C VAL A 463 10.34 -16.23 11.55
N ASN A 464 10.30 -15.26 12.47
CA ASN A 464 11.42 -14.38 12.77
C ASN A 464 12.76 -15.14 12.87
N ASN A 465 13.79 -14.65 12.18
CA ASN A 465 15.14 -15.21 12.09
C ASN A 465 15.23 -16.66 11.60
N THR A 466 14.19 -17.20 10.95
CA THR A 466 14.22 -18.54 10.36
C THR A 466 14.31 -18.43 8.84
N PRO A 467 15.45 -18.75 8.21
CA PRO A 467 15.59 -18.71 6.76
C PRO A 467 14.60 -19.65 6.05
N THR A 468 14.10 -19.21 4.90
CA THR A 468 13.22 -19.98 4.03
C THR A 468 13.79 -20.03 2.62
N SER A 469 13.63 -21.16 1.94
CA SER A 469 13.95 -21.32 0.52
C SER A 469 12.68 -21.74 -0.24
N THR A 470 12.44 -21.13 -1.39
CA THR A 470 11.31 -21.45 -2.28
C THR A 470 11.83 -21.62 -3.70
N THR A 471 11.65 -22.81 -4.24
CA THR A 471 11.98 -23.14 -5.64
C THR A 471 10.72 -23.11 -6.48
N LEU A 472 10.73 -22.32 -7.55
CA LEU A 472 9.65 -22.23 -8.52
C LEU A 472 10.19 -22.65 -9.89
N ILE A 473 9.39 -23.42 -10.63
CA ILE A 473 9.73 -23.90 -11.97
C ILE A 473 8.57 -23.55 -12.90
N ALA A 474 8.88 -23.03 -14.08
CA ALA A 474 7.90 -22.74 -15.12
C ALA A 474 8.46 -23.10 -16.49
N ASP A 475 7.61 -23.67 -17.34
CA ASP A 475 7.88 -23.74 -18.76
C ASP A 475 7.47 -22.42 -19.41
N LEU A 476 8.38 -21.86 -20.21
CA LEU A 476 8.22 -20.59 -20.92
C LEU A 476 7.80 -20.79 -22.38
N SER A 477 7.49 -22.02 -22.80
CA SER A 477 7.03 -22.32 -24.15
C SER A 477 5.69 -21.64 -24.47
N GLY A 478 5.55 -21.14 -25.70
CA GLY A 478 4.31 -20.52 -26.20
C GLY A 478 3.98 -19.14 -25.61
N LEU A 479 4.88 -18.54 -24.83
CA LEU A 479 4.76 -17.16 -24.35
C LEU A 479 5.25 -16.16 -25.41
N HIS A 480 4.96 -14.88 -25.20
CA HIS A 480 5.37 -13.77 -26.06
C HIS A 480 6.85 -13.38 -25.93
N ILE A 481 7.72 -14.34 -25.63
CA ILE A 481 9.15 -14.09 -25.47
C ILE A 481 9.80 -14.02 -26.85
N GLU A 482 10.43 -12.90 -27.19
CA GLU A 482 11.15 -12.72 -28.47
C GLU A 482 12.56 -13.31 -28.39
N GLU A 483 13.26 -13.07 -27.28
CA GLU A 483 14.63 -13.49 -27.04
C GLU A 483 14.80 -14.14 -25.66
N MET A 484 15.17 -15.43 -25.61
CA MET A 484 15.40 -16.14 -24.34
C MET A 484 16.65 -15.66 -23.58
N SER A 485 17.60 -15.02 -24.28
CA SER A 485 18.91 -14.64 -23.75
C SER A 485 18.91 -13.38 -22.88
N ASP A 486 17.92 -12.49 -23.02
CA ASP A 486 17.87 -11.21 -22.32
C ASP A 486 16.87 -11.20 -21.15
N LEU A 487 16.27 -12.35 -20.82
CA LEU A 487 15.31 -12.47 -19.72
C LEU A 487 15.92 -12.04 -18.38
N GLU A 488 15.15 -11.29 -17.59
CA GLU A 488 15.44 -10.96 -16.20
C GLU A 488 14.37 -11.56 -15.29
N VAL A 489 14.75 -11.88 -14.06
CA VAL A 489 13.82 -12.44 -13.07
C VAL A 489 13.82 -11.53 -11.86
N ILE A 490 12.64 -11.04 -11.49
CA ILE A 490 12.43 -10.21 -10.31
C ILE A 490 11.66 -11.04 -9.29
N ALA A 491 12.22 -11.22 -8.10
CA ALA A 491 11.54 -11.87 -6.98
C ALA A 491 11.20 -10.81 -5.93
N PHE A 492 10.00 -10.88 -5.34
CA PHE A 492 9.60 -9.95 -4.28
C PHE A 492 8.68 -10.58 -3.24
N ILE A 493 8.77 -10.08 -2.01
CA ILE A 493 7.90 -10.45 -0.89
C ILE A 493 6.83 -9.36 -0.72
N GLN A 494 5.57 -9.76 -0.69
CA GLN A 494 4.43 -8.85 -0.58
C GLN A 494 3.55 -9.18 0.64
N ASN A 495 3.10 -8.14 1.33
CA ASN A 495 2.04 -8.22 2.34
C ASN A 495 0.69 -7.91 1.69
N ASP A 496 -0.23 -8.87 1.65
CA ASP A 496 -1.53 -8.74 1.01
C ASP A 496 -2.48 -7.75 1.71
N ALA A 497 -2.47 -7.67 3.04
CA ALA A 497 -3.39 -6.81 3.79
C ALA A 497 -3.17 -5.31 3.46
N GLY A 498 -1.91 -4.93 3.20
CA GLY A 498 -1.53 -3.56 2.83
C GLY A 498 -1.14 -3.38 1.37
N LYS A 499 -1.12 -4.45 0.58
CA LYS A 499 -0.52 -4.57 -0.77
C LYS A 499 0.96 -4.13 -0.85
N ILE A 500 1.66 -4.08 0.28
CA ILE A 500 3.02 -3.51 0.40
C ILE A 500 4.05 -4.50 -0.10
N VAL A 501 4.97 -4.03 -0.94
CA VAL A 501 6.20 -4.77 -1.23
C VAL A 501 7.17 -4.60 -0.06
N MET A 502 7.47 -5.71 0.59
CA MET A 502 8.32 -5.77 1.79
C MET A 502 9.80 -5.81 1.41
N GLN A 503 10.13 -6.47 0.31
CA GLN A 503 11.47 -6.55 -0.27
C GLN A 503 11.37 -7.01 -1.73
N SER A 504 12.31 -6.60 -2.58
CA SER A 504 12.55 -7.23 -3.87
C SER A 504 14.02 -7.56 -4.09
N THR A 505 14.30 -8.37 -5.10
CA THR A 505 15.63 -8.65 -5.62
C THR A 505 15.54 -9.01 -7.10
N ILE A 506 16.61 -8.74 -7.84
CA ILE A 506 16.81 -9.28 -9.18
C ILE A 506 17.59 -10.60 -9.03
N ALA A 507 17.16 -11.66 -9.71
CA ALA A 507 17.81 -12.96 -9.61
C ALA A 507 19.13 -12.97 -10.40
N THR A 508 20.18 -13.49 -9.78
CA THR A 508 21.45 -13.73 -10.47
C THR A 508 21.42 -15.06 -11.21
N GLN A 509 22.28 -15.24 -12.21
CA GLN A 509 22.45 -16.55 -12.81
C GLN A 509 22.92 -17.55 -11.73
N ALA A 510 22.28 -18.70 -11.63
CA ALA A 510 22.80 -19.80 -10.82
C ALA A 510 24.16 -20.22 -11.38
N LEU A 511 25.15 -20.43 -10.52
CA LEU A 511 26.40 -21.07 -10.92
C LEU A 511 26.03 -22.48 -11.39
N SER A 512 26.01 -22.66 -12.70
CA SER A 512 25.43 -23.85 -13.32
C SER A 512 26.33 -25.06 -13.10
N THR A 513 25.73 -26.21 -12.86
CA THR A 513 26.39 -27.52 -12.99
C THR A 513 26.51 -27.96 -14.45
N ASN A 514 26.12 -27.15 -15.44
CA ASN A 514 26.28 -27.44 -16.87
C ASN A 514 27.75 -27.62 -17.29
N ASP A 515 28.71 -27.17 -16.47
CA ASP A 515 30.12 -27.55 -16.63
C ASP A 515 30.29 -29.08 -16.66
N TYR A 516 29.48 -29.86 -15.94
CA TYR A 516 29.59 -31.32 -15.96
C TYR A 516 29.02 -31.98 -17.22
N SER A 517 28.00 -31.40 -17.87
CA SER A 517 27.38 -32.02 -19.05
C SER A 517 28.25 -31.85 -20.30
N LEU A 518 28.92 -30.70 -20.46
CA LEU A 518 29.94 -30.50 -21.49
C LEU A 518 31.26 -31.24 -21.18
N ALA A 519 31.71 -31.27 -19.92
CA ALA A 519 32.90 -32.06 -19.52
C ALA A 519 32.76 -33.57 -19.81
N SER A 520 31.52 -34.08 -19.88
CA SER A 520 31.27 -35.47 -20.27
C SER A 520 31.40 -35.72 -21.78
N LYS A 521 31.22 -34.67 -22.61
CA LYS A 521 31.21 -34.71 -24.08
C LYS A 521 32.52 -34.27 -24.74
N ILE A 522 33.27 -33.36 -24.09
CA ILE A 522 34.59 -32.93 -24.53
C ILE A 522 35.66 -33.66 -23.72
N LYS A 523 36.54 -34.39 -24.41
CA LYS A 523 37.66 -35.10 -23.75
C LYS A 523 38.99 -34.75 -24.41
N LEU A 524 39.95 -34.32 -23.59
CA LEU A 524 41.35 -34.16 -24.00
C LEU A 524 42.15 -35.40 -23.62
N TYR A 525 42.81 -36.04 -24.59
CA TYR A 525 43.54 -37.29 -24.36
C TYR A 525 44.73 -37.48 -25.32
N PRO A 526 45.80 -38.18 -24.90
CA PRO A 526 46.05 -38.62 -23.53
C PRO A 526 46.32 -37.42 -22.61
N ASN A 527 46.00 -37.58 -21.32
CA ASN A 527 46.36 -36.64 -20.27
C ASN A 527 46.73 -37.46 -19.02
N PRO A 528 48.01 -37.52 -18.60
CA PRO A 528 49.17 -36.76 -19.11
C PRO A 528 49.56 -37.07 -20.58
N SER A 529 50.28 -36.15 -21.23
CA SER A 529 50.71 -36.24 -22.64
C SER A 529 52.21 -35.95 -22.81
N ASN A 530 52.84 -36.51 -23.84
CA ASN A 530 54.22 -36.17 -24.26
C ASN A 530 54.23 -35.08 -25.35
N GLY A 531 53.24 -34.17 -25.34
CA GLY A 531 53.15 -33.05 -26.27
C GLY A 531 52.13 -33.22 -27.40
N ILE A 532 51.48 -34.37 -27.56
CA ILE A 532 50.39 -34.56 -28.52
C ILE A 532 49.08 -34.82 -27.77
N VAL A 533 48.10 -33.93 -27.92
CA VAL A 533 46.79 -34.03 -27.25
C VAL A 533 45.68 -34.00 -28.30
N LYS A 534 44.81 -34.99 -28.29
CA LYS A 534 43.61 -35.06 -29.11
C LYS A 534 42.40 -34.53 -28.35
N ILE A 535 41.44 -33.99 -29.09
CA ILE A 535 40.15 -33.55 -28.57
C ILE A 535 39.02 -34.38 -29.17
N ARG A 536 38.20 -34.99 -28.32
CA ARG A 536 36.89 -35.54 -28.70
C ARG A 536 35.85 -34.45 -28.49
N THR A 537 35.01 -34.19 -29.48
CA THR A 537 33.93 -33.16 -29.43
C THR A 537 32.80 -33.54 -30.39
N GLU A 538 31.56 -33.13 -30.11
CA GLU A 538 30.38 -33.38 -30.96
C GLU A 538 30.13 -32.26 -31.99
N SER A 539 30.72 -31.08 -31.78
CA SER A 539 30.60 -29.90 -32.66
C SER A 539 31.96 -29.19 -32.79
N PRO A 540 32.17 -28.33 -33.82
CA PRO A 540 33.35 -27.49 -33.91
C PRO A 540 33.52 -26.60 -32.67
N VAL A 541 34.75 -26.48 -32.17
CA VAL A 541 35.10 -25.68 -30.99
C VAL A 541 36.38 -24.87 -31.21
N ASN A 542 36.57 -23.80 -30.45
CA ASN A 542 37.82 -23.07 -30.37
C ASN A 542 38.58 -23.51 -29.12
N VAL A 543 39.90 -23.62 -29.22
CA VAL A 543 40.78 -24.08 -28.16
C VAL A 543 41.87 -23.06 -27.90
N VAL A 544 42.07 -22.72 -26.63
CA VAL A 544 43.12 -21.84 -26.12
C VAL A 544 43.84 -22.57 -24.99
N VAL A 545 45.16 -22.72 -25.10
CA VAL A 545 46.00 -23.28 -24.04
C VAL A 545 46.77 -22.15 -23.39
N SER A 546 46.77 -22.13 -22.07
CA SER A 546 47.49 -21.16 -21.24
C SER A 546 48.38 -21.86 -20.22
N ASP A 547 49.50 -21.24 -19.87
CA ASP A 547 50.33 -21.68 -18.75
C ASP A 547 49.71 -21.31 -17.40
N VAL A 548 50.35 -21.71 -16.29
CA VAL A 548 49.86 -21.46 -14.92
C VAL A 548 49.77 -19.97 -14.55
N THR A 549 50.37 -19.07 -15.33
CA THR A 549 50.28 -17.61 -15.13
C THR A 549 49.14 -16.99 -15.93
N GLY A 550 48.43 -17.77 -16.75
CA GLY A 550 47.34 -17.32 -17.61
C GLY A 550 47.81 -16.80 -18.97
N LYS A 551 49.11 -16.89 -19.29
CA LYS A 551 49.65 -16.52 -20.60
C LYS A 551 49.24 -17.56 -21.64
N THR A 552 48.60 -17.13 -22.72
CA THR A 552 48.27 -17.98 -23.87
C THR A 552 49.54 -18.48 -24.56
N VAL A 553 49.66 -19.80 -24.72
CA VAL A 553 50.80 -20.47 -25.34
C VAL A 553 50.43 -21.24 -26.61
N PHE A 554 49.14 -21.50 -26.85
CA PHE A 554 48.66 -22.16 -28.06
C PHE A 554 47.19 -21.80 -28.33
N THR A 555 46.80 -21.72 -29.60
CA THR A 555 45.40 -21.49 -30.02
C THR A 555 45.08 -22.30 -31.27
N MET A 556 43.86 -22.84 -31.35
CA MET A 556 43.34 -23.52 -32.54
C MET A 556 41.84 -23.25 -32.67
N ASN A 557 41.37 -22.87 -33.86
CA ASN A 557 39.96 -22.52 -34.10
C ASN A 557 39.28 -23.58 -34.95
N GLN A 558 37.95 -23.69 -34.84
CA GLN A 558 37.13 -24.61 -35.64
C GLN A 558 37.58 -26.08 -35.55
N VAL A 559 37.97 -26.50 -34.34
CA VAL A 559 38.49 -27.83 -34.04
C VAL A 559 37.35 -28.85 -34.04
N SER A 560 37.46 -29.87 -34.88
CA SER A 560 36.47 -30.96 -35.02
C SER A 560 36.91 -32.23 -34.28
N ASN A 561 36.03 -33.23 -34.19
CA ASN A 561 36.29 -34.48 -33.48
C ASN A 561 37.60 -35.15 -33.93
N ASP A 562 38.40 -35.60 -32.96
CA ASP A 562 39.70 -36.26 -33.13
C ASP A 562 40.83 -35.41 -33.72
N SER A 563 40.64 -34.09 -33.79
CA SER A 563 41.71 -33.16 -34.12
C SER A 563 42.86 -33.22 -33.10
N GLN A 564 44.08 -32.96 -33.58
CA GLN A 564 45.30 -33.09 -32.81
C GLN A 564 45.94 -31.72 -32.53
N MET A 565 46.18 -31.42 -31.26
CA MET A 565 47.02 -30.32 -30.81
C MET A 565 48.47 -30.80 -30.62
N ASN A 566 49.41 -30.13 -31.27
CA ASN A 566 50.84 -30.35 -31.07
C ASN A 566 51.41 -29.28 -30.14
N LEU A 567 51.63 -29.69 -28.90
CA LEU A 567 52.19 -28.92 -27.78
C LEU A 567 53.62 -29.38 -27.45
N SER A 568 54.28 -30.15 -28.32
CA SER A 568 55.61 -30.73 -28.06
C SER A 568 56.73 -29.70 -27.89
N SER A 569 56.51 -28.46 -28.33
CA SER A 569 57.44 -27.34 -28.15
C SER A 569 57.31 -26.64 -26.78
N LEU A 570 56.30 -26.98 -25.98
CA LEU A 570 56.10 -26.43 -24.65
C LEU A 570 56.93 -27.19 -23.61
N GLU A 571 57.37 -26.50 -22.57
CA GLU A 571 58.08 -27.13 -21.45
C GLU A 571 57.18 -28.13 -20.71
N LYS A 572 57.81 -29.07 -20.01
CA LYS A 572 57.09 -30.03 -19.15
C LYS A 572 56.41 -29.28 -18.02
N GLY A 573 55.12 -29.52 -17.80
CA GLY A 573 54.37 -28.72 -16.83
C GLY A 573 52.86 -28.87 -16.92
N MET A 574 52.18 -28.07 -16.10
CA MET A 574 50.73 -27.99 -16.07
C MET A 574 50.25 -26.86 -16.98
N TYR A 575 49.21 -27.14 -17.77
CA TYR A 575 48.57 -26.16 -18.63
C TYR A 575 47.04 -26.21 -18.46
N LEU A 576 46.39 -25.08 -18.68
CA LEU A 576 44.93 -24.96 -18.72
C LEU A 576 44.48 -24.82 -20.16
N VAL A 577 43.62 -25.74 -20.59
CA VAL A 577 43.00 -25.75 -21.93
C VAL A 577 41.58 -25.26 -21.80
N LYS A 578 41.33 -24.06 -22.30
CA LYS A 578 40.00 -23.47 -22.45
C LYS A 578 39.45 -23.85 -23.81
N VAL A 579 38.28 -24.47 -23.84
CA VAL A 579 37.55 -24.88 -25.04
C VAL A 579 36.22 -24.12 -25.06
N SER A 580 35.88 -23.48 -26.17
CA SER A 580 34.65 -22.71 -26.30
C SER A 580 33.94 -22.92 -27.63
N ASN A 581 32.63 -22.73 -27.65
CA ASN A 581 31.81 -22.58 -28.86
C ASN A 581 30.91 -21.34 -28.72
N GLU A 582 29.94 -21.14 -29.62
CA GLU A 582 29.04 -19.98 -29.60
C GLU A 582 28.11 -19.95 -28.37
N SER A 583 27.97 -21.06 -27.63
CA SER A 583 26.98 -21.21 -26.56
C SER A 583 27.60 -21.50 -25.18
N ALA A 584 28.87 -21.88 -25.09
CA ALA A 584 29.51 -22.36 -23.86
C ALA A 584 31.04 -22.25 -23.87
N GLU A 585 31.61 -22.27 -22.68
CA GLU A 585 33.04 -22.33 -22.41
C GLU A 585 33.33 -23.36 -21.32
N PHE A 586 34.38 -24.17 -21.48
CA PHE A 586 34.83 -25.18 -20.53
C PHE A 586 36.36 -25.12 -20.40
N THR A 587 36.90 -25.32 -19.19
CA THR A 587 38.36 -25.36 -18.97
C THR A 587 38.79 -26.70 -18.37
N GLN A 588 39.79 -27.34 -18.99
CA GLN A 588 40.38 -28.59 -18.52
C GLN A 588 41.89 -28.45 -18.32
N LYS A 589 42.37 -28.97 -17.19
CA LYS A 589 43.82 -29.10 -16.91
C LYS A 589 44.43 -30.25 -17.72
N ILE A 590 45.57 -30.00 -18.35
CA ILE A 590 46.44 -31.03 -18.95
C ILE A 590 47.84 -31.02 -18.32
N ILE A 591 48.51 -32.17 -18.34
CA ILE A 591 49.88 -32.35 -17.85
C ILE A 591 50.77 -32.79 -19.03
N LEU A 592 51.84 -32.05 -19.29
CA LEU A 592 52.87 -32.41 -20.27
C LEU A 592 54.10 -33.01 -19.58
N ASN A 593 54.50 -34.22 -19.99
CA ASN A 593 55.53 -35.06 -19.35
C ASN A 593 56.88 -35.07 -20.03
#